data_AF-A0A7J5JAP6-F1
#
_entry.id   AF-A0A7J5JAP6-F1
#
_cell.length_a   1.000
_cell.length_b   1.000
_cell.length_c   1.000
_cell.angle_alpha   90.00
_cell.angle_beta   90.00
_cell.angle_gamma   90.00
#
_symmetry.space_group_name_H-M   'P 1'
#
loop_
_entity.id
_entity.type
_entity.pdbx_description
1 polymer ?
#
loop_
_entity_poly.entity_id
_entity_poly.type
_entity_poly.pdbx_seq_one_letter_code
_entity_poly.pdbx_strand_id
1 'polypeptide(L)'
;MRTCYNGIYSVNRSGKLSVTFGAGNRAKILEEELIRVNHGLLQGVTILEGDYHQTAKYAGEKTFFYFDPPYKPVNESGGCTSYMPDDFDDNDQIRLAEFCRDLGDAGSK
;
A
#
# COMPACT_ATOMS: atom_id res chain seq x y z
N MET A 1 -12.36 3.84 -8.72
CA MET A 1 -11.22 4.73 -8.39
C MET A 1 -11.26 6.02 -9.20
N ARG A 2 -11.06 6.01 -10.54
CA ARG A 2 -10.98 7.26 -11.33
C ARG A 2 -12.21 8.18 -11.31
N THR A 3 -13.37 7.62 -10.98
CA THR A 3 -14.64 8.35 -10.81
C THR A 3 -14.99 8.62 -9.35
N CYS A 4 -14.19 8.09 -8.40
CA CYS A 4 -14.36 8.33 -6.97
C CYS A 4 -13.84 9.72 -6.62
N TYR A 5 -14.43 10.35 -5.60
CA TYR A 5 -13.95 11.63 -5.07
C TYR A 5 -12.44 11.55 -4.76
N ASN A 6 -11.67 12.49 -5.30
CA ASN A 6 -10.20 12.56 -5.23
C ASN A 6 -9.46 11.25 -5.62
N GLY A 7 -10.09 10.35 -6.37
CA GLY A 7 -9.49 9.07 -6.74
C GLY A 7 -9.30 8.10 -5.56
N ILE A 8 -9.95 8.36 -4.42
CA ILE A 8 -9.73 7.62 -3.17
C ILE A 8 -10.46 6.27 -3.18
N TYR A 9 -9.80 5.25 -2.64
CA TYR A 9 -10.43 4.00 -2.21
C TYR A 9 -10.69 4.08 -0.70
N SER A 10 -11.93 3.91 -0.27
CA SER A 10 -12.28 3.81 1.14
C SER A 10 -13.47 2.86 1.30
N VAL A 11 -13.41 2.05 2.36
CA VAL A 11 -14.45 1.08 2.71
C VAL A 11 -14.86 1.27 4.17
N ASN A 12 -16.12 0.98 4.48
CA ASN A 12 -16.57 0.91 5.88
C ASN A 12 -16.21 -0.44 6.52
N ARG A 13 -16.49 -0.59 7.82
CA ARG A 13 -16.25 -1.85 8.57
C ARG A 13 -16.94 -3.10 8.00
N SER A 14 -17.94 -2.94 7.13
CA SER A 14 -18.60 -4.05 6.43
C SER A 14 -17.98 -4.37 5.06
N GLY A 15 -16.84 -3.75 4.72
CA GLY A 15 -16.15 -3.91 3.44
C GLY A 15 -16.82 -3.21 2.25
N LYS A 16 -17.85 -2.38 2.49
CA LYS A 16 -18.56 -1.67 1.42
C LYS A 16 -17.89 -0.33 1.14
N LEU A 17 -17.76 0.03 -0.14
CA LEU A 17 -17.25 1.32 -0.57
C LEU A 17 -18.03 2.46 0.11
N SER A 18 -17.30 3.39 0.72
CA SER A 18 -17.84 4.57 1.42
C SER A 18 -17.66 5.87 0.61
N VAL A 19 -16.84 5.83 -0.44
CA VAL A 19 -16.50 7.00 -1.26
C VAL A 19 -17.62 7.36 -2.24
N THR A 20 -17.89 8.66 -2.38
CA THR A 20 -18.88 9.19 -3.34
C THR A 20 -18.26 9.38 -4.73
N PHE A 21 -19.12 9.65 -5.72
CA PHE A 21 -18.67 10.08 -7.04
C PHE A 21 -17.97 11.45 -6.95
N GLY A 22 -16.86 11.61 -7.67
CA GLY A 22 -16.11 12.86 -7.72
C GLY A 22 -16.73 13.87 -8.68
N ALA A 23 -16.75 15.16 -8.31
CA ALA A 23 -17.34 16.23 -9.13
C ALA A 23 -16.48 16.66 -10.35
N GLY A 24 -15.56 15.81 -10.81
CA GLY A 24 -14.58 16.15 -11.84
C GLY A 24 -15.07 15.99 -13.28
N ASN A 25 -14.31 16.59 -14.21
CA ASN A 25 -14.47 16.42 -15.66
C ASN A 25 -14.42 14.94 -16.09
N ARG A 26 -14.89 14.66 -17.31
CA ARG A 26 -14.98 13.31 -17.91
C ARG A 26 -13.68 12.52 -17.69
N ALA A 27 -13.71 11.54 -16.80
CA ALA A 27 -12.56 10.71 -16.47
C ALA A 27 -12.22 9.78 -17.64
N LYS A 28 -10.95 9.72 -18.04
CA LYS A 28 -10.44 8.67 -18.94
C LYS A 28 -10.38 7.36 -18.15
N ILE A 29 -11.34 6.48 -18.41
CA ILE A 29 -11.50 5.20 -17.69
C ILE A 29 -10.54 4.13 -18.24
N LEU A 30 -10.29 4.14 -19.56
CA LEU A 30 -9.43 3.16 -20.22
C LEU A 30 -8.13 3.81 -20.71
N GLU A 31 -7.01 3.23 -20.31
CA GLU A 31 -5.66 3.58 -20.77
C GLU A 31 -4.97 2.33 -21.32
N GLU A 32 -5.35 1.92 -22.52
CA GLU A 32 -4.96 0.63 -23.11
C GLU A 32 -3.44 0.47 -23.21
N GLU A 33 -2.73 1.48 -23.70
CA GLU A 33 -1.27 1.44 -23.83
C GLU A 33 -0.59 1.24 -22.47
N LEU A 34 -1.04 1.96 -21.44
CA LEU A 34 -0.52 1.83 -20.08
C LEU A 34 -0.75 0.41 -19.53
N ILE A 35 -1.92 -0.18 -19.79
CA ILE A 35 -2.22 -1.57 -19.39
C ILE A 35 -1.26 -2.54 -20.09
N ARG A 36 -1.01 -2.37 -21.39
CA ARG A 36 -0.08 -3.23 -22.16
C ARG A 36 1.36 -3.10 -21.67
N VAL A 37 1.82 -1.90 -21.37
CA VAL A 37 3.15 -1.66 -20.78
C VAL A 37 3.28 -2.34 -19.42
N ASN A 38 2.31 -2.14 -18.52
CA ASN A 38 2.32 -2.77 -17.21
C ASN A 38 2.27 -4.30 -17.29
N HIS A 39 1.50 -4.86 -18.22
CA HIS A 39 1.50 -6.30 -18.49
C HIS A 39 2.90 -6.81 -18.83
N GLY A 40 3.65 -6.11 -19.69
CA GLY A 40 5.03 -6.47 -20.02
C GLY A 40 5.98 -6.36 -18.82
N LEU A 41 5.87 -5.30 -18.02
CA LEU A 41 6.72 -5.08 -16.84
C LEU A 41 6.50 -6.11 -15.72
N LEU A 42 5.27 -6.62 -15.59
CA LEU A 42 4.91 -7.59 -14.55
C LEU A 42 5.24 -9.04 -14.92
N GLN A 43 5.82 -9.30 -16.10
CA GLN A 43 6.26 -10.64 -16.45
C GLN A 43 7.40 -11.10 -15.52
N GLY A 44 7.23 -12.26 -14.89
CA GLY A 44 8.19 -12.80 -13.92
C GLY A 44 8.08 -12.19 -12.51
N VAL A 45 7.08 -11.36 -12.24
CA VAL A 45 6.82 -10.80 -10.90
C VAL A 45 5.91 -11.73 -10.10
N THR A 46 6.26 -11.99 -8.84
CA THR A 46 5.39 -12.67 -7.88
C THR A 46 4.62 -11.62 -7.09
N ILE A 47 3.29 -11.64 -7.16
CA ILE A 47 2.41 -10.75 -6.39
C ILE A 47 1.87 -11.54 -5.21
N LEU A 48 2.03 -10.99 -4.00
CA LEU A 48 1.59 -11.60 -2.75
C LEU A 48 0.54 -10.70 -2.08
N GLU A 49 -0.40 -11.33 -1.37
CA GLU A 49 -1.40 -10.66 -0.55
C GLU A 49 -1.21 -11.14 0.89
N GLY A 50 -1.15 -10.20 1.84
CA GLY A 50 -1.05 -10.51 3.26
C GLY A 50 -0.13 -9.54 4.02
N ASP A 51 0.20 -9.92 5.25
CA ASP A 51 1.13 -9.17 6.09
C ASP A 51 2.56 -9.27 5.55
N TYR A 52 3.29 -8.14 5.59
CA TYR A 52 4.63 -8.02 5.02
C TYR A 52 5.65 -8.98 5.66
N HIS A 53 5.46 -9.44 6.90
CA HIS A 53 6.38 -10.39 7.56
C HIS A 53 6.46 -11.73 6.81
N GLN A 54 5.45 -12.10 6.03
CA GLN A 54 5.48 -13.33 5.24
C GLN A 54 6.59 -13.28 4.16
N THR A 55 7.12 -12.09 3.85
CA THR A 55 8.22 -11.90 2.92
C THR A 55 9.59 -12.21 3.51
N ALA A 56 9.70 -12.43 4.83
CA ALA A 56 10.95 -12.79 5.52
C ALA A 56 11.68 -13.98 4.87
N LYS A 57 10.91 -14.93 4.33
CA LYS A 57 11.44 -16.12 3.64
C LYS A 57 12.26 -15.81 2.38
N TYR A 58 12.20 -14.57 1.87
CA TYR A 58 12.98 -14.11 0.72
C TYR A 58 14.23 -13.29 1.12
N ALA A 59 14.50 -13.14 2.41
CA ALA A 59 15.67 -12.44 2.93
C ALA A 59 16.98 -13.16 2.56
N GLY A 60 18.06 -12.37 2.44
CA GLY A 60 19.40 -12.82 2.05
C GLY A 60 20.21 -11.73 1.35
N GLU A 61 21.51 -12.02 1.14
CA GLU A 61 22.53 -11.11 0.59
C GLU A 61 22.24 -10.52 -0.80
N LYS A 62 21.34 -11.14 -1.56
CA LYS A 62 20.99 -10.74 -2.93
C LYS A 62 19.58 -10.15 -3.03
N THR A 63 18.99 -9.79 -1.90
CA THR A 63 17.66 -9.21 -1.84
C THR A 63 17.73 -7.77 -1.35
N PHE A 64 16.94 -6.91 -1.98
CA PHE A 64 16.71 -5.54 -1.55
C PHE A 64 15.23 -5.38 -1.19
N PHE A 65 14.95 -4.84 -0.01
CA PHE A 65 13.60 -4.55 0.45
C PHE A 65 13.33 -3.04 0.40
N TYR A 66 12.20 -2.67 -0.19
CA TYR A 66 11.71 -1.29 -0.20
C TYR A 66 10.40 -1.22 0.58
N PHE A 67 10.31 -0.29 1.52
CA PHE A 67 9.16 -0.11 2.41
C PHE A 67 8.51 1.26 2.20
N ASP A 68 7.20 1.27 1.97
CA ASP A 68 6.35 2.47 1.89
C ASP A 68 5.08 2.24 2.73
N PRO A 69 5.20 2.17 4.08
CA PRO A 69 4.06 1.92 4.96
C PRO A 69 3.14 3.16 5.05
N PRO A 70 1.90 3.02 5.54
CA PRO A 70 1.06 4.17 5.86
C PRO A 70 1.77 5.16 6.80
N TYR A 71 1.80 6.43 6.42
CA TYR A 71 2.49 7.47 7.20
C TYR A 71 1.74 7.84 8.47
N LYS A 72 2.49 8.13 9.54
CA LYS A 72 1.94 8.71 10.76
C LYS A 72 1.34 10.10 10.47
N PRO A 73 0.12 10.41 10.96
CA PRO A 73 -0.47 11.73 10.77
C PRO A 73 0.38 12.84 11.38
N VAL A 74 0.51 13.97 10.68
CA VAL A 74 1.39 15.09 11.08
C VAL A 74 0.84 15.90 12.27
N ASN A 75 -0.46 15.82 12.55
CA ASN A 75 -1.11 16.61 13.61
C ASN A 75 -1.90 15.71 14.58
N GLU A 76 -1.68 15.87 15.89
CA GLU A 76 -2.44 15.21 16.97
C GLU A 76 -3.92 15.66 17.01
N SER A 77 -4.25 16.78 16.37
CA SER A 77 -5.58 17.38 16.31
C SER A 77 -6.51 16.66 15.32
N GLY A 78 -6.73 15.35 15.50
CA GLY A 78 -7.97 14.60 15.17
C GLY A 78 -8.52 14.65 13.73
N GLY A 79 -7.81 15.21 12.76
CA GLY A 79 -8.28 15.40 11.39
C GLY A 79 -7.81 14.33 10.41
N CYS A 80 -7.27 13.20 10.88
CA CYS A 80 -6.87 12.11 9.99
C CYS A 80 -8.08 11.23 9.76
N THR A 81 -8.78 11.44 8.64
CA THR A 81 -9.68 10.44 8.10
C THR A 81 -8.86 9.20 7.77
N SER A 82 -8.91 8.20 8.64
CA SER A 82 -8.33 6.90 8.34
C SER A 82 -9.00 6.35 7.08
N TYR A 83 -8.21 6.13 6.03
CA TYR A 83 -8.67 5.62 4.75
C TYR A 83 -8.81 4.09 4.75
N MET A 84 -8.27 3.42 5.77
CA MET A 84 -8.29 1.98 5.96
C MET A 84 -8.98 1.64 7.30
N PRO A 85 -9.74 0.54 7.40
CA PRO A 85 -10.41 0.16 8.65
C PRO A 85 -9.43 -0.22 9.77
N ASP A 86 -8.24 -0.69 9.38
CA ASP A 86 -7.16 -1.10 10.26
C ASP A 86 -6.09 -0.01 10.25
N ASP A 87 -5.91 0.65 11.39
CA ASP A 87 -4.93 1.72 11.57
C ASP A 87 -3.55 1.08 11.73
N PHE A 88 -2.64 1.33 10.77
CA PHE A 88 -1.22 1.03 10.94
C PHE A 88 -0.66 2.00 11.98
N ASP A 89 -0.60 1.56 13.23
CA ASP A 89 -0.37 2.40 14.40
C ASP A 89 1.13 2.49 14.78
N ASP A 90 1.42 3.11 15.93
CA ASP A 90 2.79 3.22 16.43
C ASP A 90 3.42 1.84 16.73
N ASN A 91 2.62 0.83 17.14
CA ASN A 91 3.12 -0.52 17.34
C ASN A 91 3.45 -1.18 16.00
N ASP A 92 2.67 -0.94 14.95
CA ASP A 92 2.98 -1.42 13.60
C ASP A 92 4.26 -0.79 13.03
N GLN A 93 4.50 0.50 13.31
CA GLN A 93 5.76 1.17 12.96
C GLN A 93 6.96 0.55 13.69
N ILE A 94 6.81 0.23 14.98
CA ILE A 94 7.85 -0.45 15.77
C ILE A 94 8.10 -1.86 15.21
N ARG A 95 7.02 -2.61 14.94
CA ARG A 95 7.09 -3.95 14.36
C ARG A 95 7.78 -3.95 13.00
N LEU A 96 7.54 -2.93 12.17
CA LEU A 96 8.23 -2.76 10.89
C LEU A 96 9.72 -2.44 11.09
N ALA A 97 10.07 -1.60 12.07
CA ALA A 97 11.46 -1.28 12.37
C ALA A 97 12.24 -2.49 12.92
N GLU A 98 11.59 -3.36 13.69
CA GLU A 98 12.13 -4.68 14.07
C GLU A 98 12.35 -5.56 12.84
N PHE A 99 11.35 -5.68 11.98
CA PHE A 99 11.45 -6.47 10.77
C PHE A 99 12.60 -6.01 9.85
N CYS A 100 12.78 -4.70 9.66
CA CYS A 100 13.90 -4.15 8.89
C CYS A 100 15.27 -4.54 9.48
N ARG A 101 15.39 -4.61 10.82
CA ARG A 101 16.61 -5.06 11.49
C ARG A 101 16.88 -6.54 11.22
N ASP A 102 15.86 -7.39 11.37
CA ASP A 102 15.97 -8.83 11.12
C ASP A 102 16.40 -9.13 9.67
N LEU A 103 15.87 -8.37 8.70
CA LEU A 103 16.27 -8.48 7.30
C LEU A 103 17.72 -8.06 7.06
N GLY A 104 18.16 -6.99 7.73
CA GLY A 104 19.55 -6.53 7.70
C GLY A 104 20.51 -7.57 8.27
N ASP A 105 20.15 -8.20 9.38
CA ASP A 105 20.92 -9.27 10.02
C ASP A 105 20.98 -10.54 9.12
N ALA A 106 19.94 -10.79 8.32
CA ALA A 106 19.93 -11.83 7.28
C ALA A 106 20.74 -11.45 6.02
N GLY A 107 21.33 -10.25 5.96
CA GLY A 107 22.18 -9.77 4.88
C GLY A 107 21.43 -9.05 3.76
N SER A 108 20.11 -8.87 3.86
CA SER A 108 19.37 -8.05 2.90
C SER A 108 19.70 -6.57 3.03
N LYS A 109 19.47 -5.85 1.93
CA LYS A 109 19.62 -4.39 1.86
C LYS A 109 18.28 -3.69 1.93
#